data_AF-X1A460-F1
#
_entry.id   AF-X1A460-F1
#
_cell.length_a   1.000
_cell.length_b   1.000
_cell.length_c   1.000
_cell.angle_alpha   90.00
_cell.angle_beta   90.00
_cell.angle_gamma   90.00
#
_symmetry.space_group_name_H-M   'P 1'
#
loop_
_entity.id
_entity.type
_entity.pdbx_description
1 polymer ?
#
loop_
_entity_poly.entity_id
_entity_poly.type
_entity_poly.pdbx_seq_one_letter_code
_entity_poly.pdbx_strand_id
1 'polypeptide(L)'
;MFPAIGYAGVNAITPSTNYINRNNGWAHVNRLSKDIGEVTLKFVQPRDFYACFEYRTDGDTSQASGTNYNTDITDGLYPYFCLSTISSITKTIQANEYVEIRMVFGGERDERFDWTKFVVLPIPDTTAPDVKITAPTTYLLSGIVEIWGSIVDDNPHHYWLVVVNSEGSKVAGPGTVNETNSLTDVSLWSWESIKKKNLLRVLRVNSDISNFGTFAV
;
A
#
# COMPACT_ATOMS: atom_id res chain seq x y z
N MET A 1 -2.35 -21.57 -7.67
CA MET A 1 -0.88 -21.68 -7.60
C MET A 1 -0.43 -20.73 -6.50
N PHE A 2 -0.06 -21.22 -5.32
CA PHE A 2 0.42 -20.36 -4.24
C PHE A 2 1.85 -19.89 -4.58
N PRO A 3 2.21 -18.61 -4.36
CA PRO A 3 3.54 -18.13 -4.66
C PRO A 3 4.56 -18.86 -3.76
N ALA A 4 5.72 -19.18 -4.35
CA ALA A 4 6.85 -19.74 -3.62
C ALA A 4 7.25 -18.76 -2.49
N ILE A 5 7.16 -19.23 -1.25
CA ILE A 5 7.71 -18.53 -0.09
C ILE A 5 9.23 -18.55 -0.27
N GLY A 6 9.84 -17.42 -0.60
CA GLY A 6 11.29 -17.27 -0.58
C GLY A 6 11.78 -17.57 0.83
N TYR A 7 12.49 -18.68 1.02
CA TYR A 7 13.17 -18.96 2.28
C TYR A 7 14.26 -17.92 2.46
N ALA A 8 14.24 -17.19 3.58
CA ALA A 8 15.39 -16.41 4.01
C ALA A 8 16.61 -17.36 4.09
N GLY A 9 17.72 -16.98 3.47
CA GLY A 9 18.92 -17.81 3.43
C GLY A 9 19.55 -17.91 4.82
N VAL A 10 19.96 -19.13 5.21
CA VAL A 10 20.79 -19.32 6.39
C VAL A 10 22.25 -19.03 6.04
N ASN A 11 23.00 -18.44 6.97
CA ASN A 11 24.44 -18.18 6.84
C ASN A 11 25.15 -18.33 8.19
N ALA A 12 26.46 -18.07 8.25
CA ALA A 12 27.23 -18.25 9.49
C ALA A 12 26.82 -17.31 10.64
N ILE A 13 26.20 -16.16 10.33
CA ILE A 13 25.76 -15.14 11.29
C ILE A 13 24.30 -15.42 11.73
N THR A 14 23.46 -15.80 10.78
CA THR A 14 22.06 -16.19 10.95
C THR A 14 21.86 -17.64 10.48
N PRO A 15 22.24 -18.63 11.31
CA PRO A 15 22.24 -20.04 10.93
C PRO A 15 20.84 -20.68 10.90
N SER A 16 19.79 -19.92 11.24
CA SER A 16 18.41 -20.40 11.27
C SER A 16 17.45 -19.45 10.54
N THR A 17 16.18 -19.84 10.51
CA THR A 17 15.04 -19.03 10.06
C THR A 17 13.98 -19.00 11.16
N ASN A 18 13.08 -18.02 11.14
CA ASN A 18 11.93 -18.00 12.06
C ASN A 18 11.09 -19.30 11.99
N TYR A 19 11.03 -19.93 10.81
CA TYR A 19 10.35 -21.21 10.60
C TYR A 19 11.07 -22.38 11.29
N ILE A 20 12.39 -22.49 11.11
CA ILE A 20 13.22 -23.51 11.78
C ILE A 20 13.13 -23.34 13.30
N ASN A 21 13.25 -22.11 13.80
CA ASN A 21 13.14 -21.85 15.24
C ASN A 21 11.80 -22.31 15.81
N ARG A 22 10.69 -22.00 15.11
CA ARG A 22 9.36 -22.42 15.53
C ARG A 22 9.25 -23.95 15.61
N ASN A 23 9.77 -24.67 14.62
CA ASN A 23 9.72 -26.13 14.58
C ASN A 23 10.58 -26.79 15.66
N ASN A 24 11.71 -26.15 16.02
CA ASN A 24 12.62 -26.66 17.04
C ASN A 24 12.23 -26.26 18.47
N GLY A 25 11.13 -25.52 18.66
CA GLY A 25 10.75 -25.00 19.98
C GLY A 25 11.74 -23.95 20.51
N TRP A 26 12.34 -23.18 19.61
CA TRP A 26 13.26 -22.08 19.89
C TRP A 26 12.53 -20.72 19.86
N ALA A 27 13.23 -19.64 20.16
CA ALA A 27 12.67 -18.29 20.16
C ALA A 27 12.23 -17.89 18.74
N HIS A 28 10.97 -17.48 18.59
CA HIS A 28 10.35 -17.26 17.29
C HIS A 28 9.23 -16.22 17.36
N VAL A 29 8.73 -15.84 16.19
CA VAL A 29 7.61 -14.91 16.03
C VAL A 29 6.47 -15.56 15.26
N ASN A 30 5.27 -15.44 15.80
CA ASN A 30 4.02 -15.87 15.19
C ASN A 30 3.20 -14.66 14.76
N ARG A 31 2.59 -14.73 13.58
CA ARG A 31 1.55 -13.77 13.18
C ARG A 31 0.23 -14.18 13.82
N LEU A 32 -0.41 -13.25 14.55
CA LEU A 32 -1.74 -13.45 15.12
C LEU A 32 -2.83 -12.91 14.19
N SER A 33 -2.66 -11.68 13.69
CA SER A 33 -3.57 -11.06 12.72
C SER A 33 -2.80 -10.17 11.75
N LYS A 34 -3.44 -9.83 10.64
CA LYS A 34 -3.05 -8.75 9.72
C LYS A 34 -4.30 -7.88 9.49
N ASP A 35 -4.12 -6.56 9.48
CA ASP A 35 -5.19 -5.59 9.23
C ASP A 35 -4.67 -4.47 8.32
N ILE A 36 -5.52 -3.49 8.02
CA ILE A 36 -5.19 -2.30 7.22
C ILE A 36 -4.10 -1.49 7.92
N GLY A 37 -2.93 -1.40 7.28
CA GLY A 37 -1.80 -0.64 7.80
C GLY A 37 -1.10 -1.25 9.03
N GLU A 38 -1.46 -2.48 9.44
CA GLU A 38 -0.86 -3.08 10.64
C GLU A 38 -0.80 -4.62 10.65
N VAL A 39 0.09 -5.15 11.48
CA VAL A 39 0.17 -6.59 11.78
C VAL A 39 0.34 -6.81 13.28
N THR A 40 -0.38 -7.78 13.82
CA THR A 40 -0.21 -8.21 15.22
C THR A 40 0.65 -9.46 15.28
N LEU A 41 1.78 -9.37 15.98
CA LEU A 41 2.79 -10.42 16.12
C LEU A 41 2.93 -10.84 17.58
N LYS A 42 3.15 -12.14 17.81
CA LYS A 42 3.50 -12.74 19.09
C LYS A 42 4.96 -13.19 19.06
N PHE A 43 5.77 -12.56 19.88
CA PHE A 43 7.17 -12.91 20.12
C PHE A 43 7.23 -13.93 21.25
N VAL A 44 7.90 -15.05 21.03
CA VAL A 44 7.94 -16.19 21.96
C VAL A 44 9.38 -16.48 22.32
N GLN A 45 9.67 -16.55 23.62
CA GLN A 45 10.91 -17.06 24.16
C GLN A 45 10.60 -18.26 25.06
N PRO A 46 10.81 -19.50 24.59
CA PRO A 46 10.50 -20.70 25.36
C PRO A 46 11.58 -21.09 26.38
N ARG A 47 12.72 -20.38 26.43
CA ARG A 47 13.88 -20.73 27.27
C ARG A 47 14.37 -19.55 28.12
N ASP A 48 15.16 -19.85 29.16
CA ASP A 48 15.55 -18.87 30.18
C ASP A 48 16.86 -18.13 29.84
N PHE A 49 16.85 -17.39 28.74
CA PHE A 49 17.93 -16.47 28.33
C PHE A 49 17.36 -15.35 27.44
N TYR A 50 18.20 -14.40 27.03
CA TYR A 50 17.79 -13.30 26.16
C TYR A 50 17.50 -13.74 24.72
N ALA A 51 16.31 -13.45 24.21
CA ALA A 51 15.99 -13.45 22.79
C ALA A 51 15.53 -12.04 22.40
N CYS A 52 16.27 -11.38 21.52
CA CYS A 52 16.02 -9.99 21.13
C CYS A 52 15.66 -9.90 19.64
N PHE A 53 14.41 -9.53 19.39
CA PHE A 53 13.84 -9.45 18.05
C PHE A 53 13.88 -8.00 17.57
N GLU A 54 14.66 -7.74 16.53
CA GLU A 54 14.66 -6.47 15.82
C GLU A 54 13.52 -6.43 14.81
N TYR A 55 12.97 -5.24 14.57
CA TYR A 55 11.97 -5.02 13.54
C TYR A 55 12.23 -3.76 12.73
N ARG A 56 11.79 -3.76 11.47
CA ARG A 56 11.68 -2.57 10.64
C ARG A 56 10.42 -2.62 9.77
N THR A 57 9.99 -1.48 9.28
CA THR A 57 8.76 -1.34 8.48
C THR A 57 9.12 -0.95 7.05
N ASP A 58 8.49 -1.58 6.06
CA ASP A 58 8.57 -1.20 4.65
C ASP A 58 10.00 -1.13 4.08
N GLY A 59 10.92 -1.88 4.67
CA GLY A 59 12.34 -1.87 4.29
C GLY A 59 13.07 -0.57 4.67
N ASP A 60 12.49 0.27 5.52
CA ASP A 60 13.06 1.55 5.94
C ASP A 60 14.34 1.33 6.76
N THR A 61 15.48 1.64 6.14
CA THR A 61 16.80 1.53 6.77
C THR A 61 17.13 2.70 7.69
N SER A 62 16.39 3.81 7.62
CA SER A 62 16.59 4.97 8.48
C SER A 62 16.17 4.73 9.93
N GLN A 63 15.42 3.66 10.19
CA GLN A 63 15.03 3.23 11.54
C GLN A 63 16.20 2.69 12.37
N ALA A 64 17.29 2.29 11.71
CA ALA A 64 18.49 1.83 12.41
C ALA A 64 19.14 2.99 13.18
N SER A 65 19.54 2.73 14.42
CA SER A 65 20.18 3.70 15.30
C SER A 65 21.37 3.08 16.01
N GLY A 66 22.54 3.72 15.96
CA GLY A 66 23.74 3.22 16.65
C GLY A 66 24.26 1.87 16.11
N THR A 67 25.06 1.20 16.95
CA THR A 67 25.77 -0.04 16.59
C THR A 67 25.01 -1.26 17.10
N ASN A 68 24.93 -2.31 16.28
CA ASN A 68 24.30 -3.57 16.66
C ASN A 68 25.08 -4.27 17.79
N TYR A 69 24.38 -4.94 18.70
CA TYR A 69 24.99 -5.74 19.76
C TYR A 69 25.71 -6.99 19.23
N ASN A 70 25.33 -7.46 18.04
CA ASN A 70 26.10 -8.43 17.27
C ASN A 70 27.06 -7.69 16.34
N THR A 71 28.36 -7.76 16.62
CA THR A 71 29.41 -7.07 15.83
C THR A 71 29.53 -7.58 14.39
N ASP A 72 28.97 -8.76 14.08
CA ASP A 72 28.93 -9.29 12.72
C ASP A 72 27.83 -8.62 11.87
N ILE A 73 26.96 -7.83 12.49
CA ILE A 73 25.86 -7.09 11.84
C ILE A 73 26.25 -5.62 11.72
N THR A 74 26.41 -5.16 10.48
CA THR A 74 26.94 -3.82 10.18
C THR A 74 25.88 -2.81 9.72
N ASP A 75 24.61 -3.22 9.62
CA ASP A 75 23.50 -2.36 9.15
C ASP A 75 22.81 -1.56 10.27
N GLY A 76 23.41 -1.56 11.47
CA GLY A 76 22.94 -0.80 12.63
C GLY A 76 22.02 -1.60 13.55
N LEU A 77 21.54 -0.95 14.61
CA LEU A 77 20.59 -1.52 15.57
C LEU A 77 19.19 -0.96 15.31
N TYR A 78 18.29 -1.82 14.89
CA TYR A 78 16.88 -1.46 14.66
C TYR A 78 16.08 -1.48 15.97
N PRO A 79 14.89 -0.88 16.02
CA PRO A 79 13.96 -1.05 17.13
C PRO A 79 13.77 -2.53 17.47
N TYR A 80 13.74 -2.87 18.76
CA TYR A 80 13.73 -4.26 19.18
C TYR A 80 12.91 -4.53 20.45
N PHE A 81 12.52 -5.79 20.62
CA PHE A 81 11.94 -6.31 21.85
C PHE A 81 12.80 -7.47 22.37
N CYS A 82 13.20 -7.42 23.63
CA CYS A 82 13.90 -8.53 24.27
C CYS A 82 12.99 -9.25 25.27
N LEU A 83 13.08 -10.58 25.26
CA LEU A 83 12.51 -11.47 26.26
C LEU A 83 13.67 -12.19 26.95
N SER A 84 13.78 -12.05 28.28
CA SER A 84 14.91 -12.60 29.04
C SER A 84 14.60 -13.90 29.79
N THR A 85 13.33 -14.27 29.85
CA THR A 85 12.82 -15.46 30.54
C THR A 85 11.75 -16.14 29.68
N ILE A 86 11.34 -17.35 30.09
CA ILE A 86 10.28 -18.12 29.44
C ILE A 86 8.98 -17.29 29.43
N SER A 87 8.67 -16.69 28.27
CA SER A 87 7.59 -15.71 28.16
C SER A 87 7.19 -15.47 26.71
N SER A 88 6.10 -14.73 26.53
CA SER A 88 5.72 -14.21 25.22
C SER A 88 5.09 -12.84 25.35
N ILE A 89 5.28 -11.99 24.35
CA ILE A 89 4.62 -10.68 24.25
C ILE A 89 3.92 -10.56 22.91
N THR A 90 2.81 -9.83 22.90
CA THR A 90 2.09 -9.48 21.69
C THR A 90 2.31 -8.00 21.39
N LYS A 91 2.59 -7.67 20.13
CA LYS A 91 2.71 -6.29 19.65
C LYS A 91 1.98 -6.13 18.33
N THR A 92 1.31 -4.99 18.19
CA THR A 92 0.77 -4.50 16.93
C THR A 92 1.75 -3.48 16.38
N ILE A 93 2.17 -3.66 15.13
CA ILE A 93 3.15 -2.81 14.46
C ILE A 93 2.48 -2.24 13.21
N GLN A 94 2.53 -0.90 13.09
CA GLN A 94 2.03 -0.17 11.93
C GLN A 94 3.06 -0.23 10.79
N ALA A 95 2.60 -0.39 9.55
CA ALA A 95 3.41 -0.36 8.33
C ALA A 95 2.51 -0.09 7.12
N ASN A 96 3.06 0.38 6.01
CA ASN A 96 2.29 0.61 4.79
C ASN A 96 2.09 -0.68 3.99
N GLU A 97 3.13 -1.50 3.87
CA GLU A 97 3.15 -2.74 3.08
C GLU A 97 3.52 -3.96 3.92
N TYR A 98 4.54 -3.85 4.79
CA TYR A 98 5.03 -4.98 5.57
C TYR A 98 5.91 -4.59 6.77
N VAL A 99 6.00 -5.53 7.71
CA VAL A 99 6.97 -5.52 8.81
C VAL A 99 7.97 -6.65 8.59
N GLU A 100 9.26 -6.39 8.80
CA GLU A 100 10.30 -7.42 8.80
C GLU A 100 10.83 -7.62 10.21
N ILE A 101 11.01 -8.87 10.61
CA ILE A 101 11.57 -9.23 11.92
C ILE A 101 12.82 -10.08 11.75
N ARG A 102 13.87 -9.79 12.51
CA ARG A 102 15.05 -10.66 12.63
C ARG A 102 15.41 -10.89 14.09
N MET A 103 16.28 -11.86 14.35
CA MET A 103 16.88 -12.06 15.67
C MET A 103 18.36 -12.37 15.48
N VAL A 104 19.22 -11.37 15.68
CA VAL A 104 20.66 -11.48 15.42
C VAL A 104 21.52 -11.33 16.68
N PHE A 105 20.91 -11.01 17.82
CA PHE A 105 21.56 -10.97 19.13
C PHE A 105 20.64 -11.53 20.22
N GLY A 106 21.26 -11.96 21.32
CA GLY A 106 20.63 -12.76 22.36
C GLY A 106 21.63 -13.75 22.97
N GLY A 107 21.13 -14.64 23.83
CA GLY A 107 21.93 -15.66 24.52
C GLY A 107 22.46 -16.73 23.57
N GLU A 108 21.66 -17.13 22.57
CA GLU A 108 21.98 -18.25 21.69
C GLU A 108 22.30 -17.81 20.26
N ARG A 109 23.27 -18.49 19.63
CA ARG A 109 23.75 -18.16 18.28
C ARG A 109 23.06 -18.98 17.19
N ASP A 110 22.77 -20.24 17.48
CA ASP A 110 22.13 -21.19 16.56
C ASP A 110 20.68 -20.84 16.24
N GLU A 111 20.03 -20.05 17.11
CA GLU A 111 18.69 -19.54 16.87
C GLU A 111 18.64 -18.28 16.01
N ARG A 112 19.78 -17.65 15.69
CA ARG A 112 19.74 -16.36 14.99
C ARG A 112 19.18 -16.53 13.58
N PHE A 113 18.26 -15.64 13.21
CA PHE A 113 17.64 -15.63 11.90
C PHE A 113 17.59 -14.22 11.31
N ASP A 114 17.67 -14.15 9.99
CA ASP A 114 17.59 -12.90 9.24
C ASP A 114 16.13 -12.48 8.96
N TRP A 115 15.96 -11.31 8.35
CA TRP A 115 14.67 -10.68 8.10
C TRP A 115 13.60 -11.66 7.56
N THR A 116 12.54 -11.79 8.35
CA THR A 116 11.32 -12.52 8.02
C THR A 116 10.20 -11.50 7.78
N LYS A 117 9.64 -11.50 6.56
CA LYS A 117 8.61 -10.54 6.12
C LYS A 117 7.20 -10.93 6.55
N PHE A 118 6.45 -9.98 7.09
CA PHE A 118 5.04 -10.06 7.48
C PHE A 118 4.24 -8.95 6.79
N VAL A 119 3.46 -9.30 5.76
CA VAL A 119 2.64 -8.33 5.00
C VAL A 119 1.42 -7.83 5.80
N VAL A 120 1.09 -6.54 5.65
CA VAL A 120 -0.16 -5.92 6.13
C VAL A 120 -1.20 -5.86 5.01
N LEU A 121 -2.43 -5.43 5.30
CA LEU A 121 -3.37 -5.03 4.25
C LEU A 121 -3.05 -3.58 3.83
N PRO A 122 -3.15 -3.25 2.53
CA PRO A 122 -2.86 -1.90 2.06
C PRO A 122 -3.84 -0.90 2.67
N ILE A 123 -3.35 0.30 2.99
CA ILE A 123 -4.18 1.43 3.39
C ILE A 123 -5.02 1.83 2.16
N PRO A 124 -6.36 1.85 2.25
CA PRO A 124 -7.18 2.27 1.12
C PRO A 124 -6.84 3.71 0.77
N ASP A 125 -6.70 3.98 -0.52
CA ASP A 125 -6.61 5.36 -0.98
C ASP A 125 -7.93 6.06 -0.65
N THR A 126 -7.82 7.20 0.04
CA THR A 126 -8.96 8.05 0.39
C THR A 126 -8.86 9.45 -0.21
N THR A 127 -7.88 9.68 -1.09
CA THR A 127 -7.66 10.96 -1.74
C THR A 127 -8.45 10.99 -3.05
N ALA A 128 -9.36 11.96 -3.19
CA ALA A 128 -10.00 12.15 -4.47
C ALA A 128 -9.00 12.76 -5.45
N PRO A 129 -8.93 12.30 -6.72
CA PRO A 129 -8.13 12.91 -7.76
C PRO A 129 -8.55 14.34 -8.06
N ASP A 130 -7.56 15.10 -8.51
CA ASP A 130 -7.77 16.42 -9.08
C ASP A 130 -8.19 16.28 -10.55
N VAL A 131 -9.42 16.71 -10.83
CA VAL A 131 -9.98 16.66 -12.19
C VAL A 131 -10.16 18.05 -12.77
N LYS A 132 -9.67 18.24 -14.01
CA LYS A 132 -9.85 19.48 -14.77
C LYS A 132 -10.22 19.17 -16.21
N ILE A 133 -11.21 19.88 -16.73
CA ILE A 133 -11.57 19.85 -18.15
C ILE A 133 -11.06 21.13 -18.80
N THR A 134 -10.27 20.98 -19.86
CA THR A 134 -9.63 22.08 -20.58
C THR A 134 -10.35 22.41 -21.89
N ALA A 135 -11.05 21.43 -22.48
CA ALA A 135 -11.90 21.63 -23.65
C ALA A 135 -13.14 20.72 -23.62
N PRO A 136 -14.26 21.14 -24.24
CA PRO A 136 -14.46 22.43 -24.90
C PRO A 136 -14.67 23.59 -23.92
N THR A 137 -14.34 24.81 -24.33
CA THR A 137 -14.52 26.04 -23.52
C THR A 137 -15.80 26.82 -23.87
N THR A 138 -16.69 26.22 -24.67
CA THR A 138 -17.93 26.85 -25.16
C THR A 138 -19.15 25.97 -24.86
N TYR A 139 -20.27 26.64 -24.57
CA TYR A 139 -21.55 26.02 -24.18
C TYR A 139 -22.35 25.46 -25.37
N LEU A 140 -22.09 25.95 -26.59
CA LEU A 140 -22.80 25.52 -27.80
C LEU A 140 -21.88 24.66 -28.65
N LEU A 141 -22.18 23.37 -28.70
CA LEU A 141 -21.35 22.37 -29.36
C LEU A 141 -22.12 21.75 -30.54
N SER A 142 -21.42 21.50 -31.64
CA SER A 142 -21.99 20.85 -32.82
C SER A 142 -20.94 20.04 -33.57
N GLY A 143 -21.32 18.86 -34.08
CA GLY A 143 -20.39 17.96 -34.76
C GLY A 143 -19.57 17.15 -33.77
N ILE A 144 -18.37 16.73 -34.17
CA ILE A 144 -17.46 15.97 -33.31
C ILE A 144 -16.85 16.93 -32.28
N VAL A 145 -17.08 16.64 -31.01
CA VAL A 145 -16.57 17.36 -29.85
C VAL A 145 -15.56 16.46 -29.16
N GLU A 146 -14.34 16.95 -28.99
CA GLU A 146 -13.35 16.32 -28.14
C GLU A 146 -13.38 16.91 -26.74
N ILE A 147 -13.37 16.05 -25.74
CA ILE A 147 -13.28 16.40 -24.34
C ILE A 147 -11.83 16.24 -23.93
N TRP A 148 -11.18 17.34 -23.57
CA TRP A 148 -9.79 17.36 -23.10
C TRP A 148 -9.74 17.67 -21.62
N GLY A 149 -8.78 17.09 -20.91
CA GLY A 149 -8.60 17.36 -19.51
C GLY A 149 -7.45 16.62 -18.86
N SER A 150 -7.38 16.77 -17.55
CA SER A 150 -6.44 16.11 -16.66
C SER A 150 -7.20 15.39 -15.54
N ILE A 151 -6.68 14.24 -15.15
CA ILE A 151 -7.09 13.44 -14.00
C ILE A 151 -5.79 13.09 -13.27
N VAL A 152 -5.49 13.82 -12.20
CA VAL A 152 -4.23 13.68 -11.46
C VAL A 152 -4.51 12.99 -10.13
N ASP A 153 -3.85 11.85 -9.94
CA ASP A 153 -3.98 10.94 -8.82
C ASP A 153 -2.65 10.18 -8.63
N ASP A 154 -2.27 9.91 -7.38
CA ASP A 154 -1.10 9.09 -7.08
C ASP A 154 -1.37 7.59 -7.31
N ASN A 155 -2.63 7.16 -7.25
CA ASN A 155 -3.08 5.79 -7.48
C ASN A 155 -4.44 5.76 -8.21
N PRO A 156 -4.52 6.24 -9.47
CA PRO A 156 -5.74 6.18 -10.24
C PRO A 156 -6.07 4.72 -10.53
N HIS A 157 -7.34 4.36 -10.30
CA HIS A 157 -7.86 3.04 -10.69
C HIS A 157 -8.95 3.17 -11.74
N HIS A 158 -9.86 4.14 -11.56
CA HIS A 158 -10.89 4.43 -12.53
C HIS A 158 -11.45 5.84 -12.36
N TYR A 159 -12.08 6.35 -13.42
CA TYR A 159 -12.84 7.57 -13.39
C TYR A 159 -14.17 7.42 -14.13
N TRP A 160 -15.17 8.20 -13.75
CA TRP A 160 -16.50 8.16 -14.37
C TRP A 160 -16.75 9.39 -15.22
N LEU A 161 -16.70 9.28 -16.54
CA LEU A 161 -16.89 10.37 -17.48
C LEU A 161 -18.24 10.27 -18.19
N VAL A 162 -19.12 11.25 -17.96
CA VAL A 162 -20.44 11.32 -18.59
C VAL A 162 -20.84 12.74 -18.97
N VAL A 163 -21.71 12.83 -19.98
CA VAL A 163 -22.46 14.03 -20.32
C VAL A 163 -23.87 13.88 -19.79
N VAL A 164 -24.36 14.87 -19.04
CA VAL A 164 -25.73 14.90 -18.53
C VAL A 164 -26.54 16.09 -19.06
N ASN A 165 -27.86 15.92 -19.13
CA ASN A 165 -28.79 17.01 -19.46
C ASN A 165 -29.03 17.94 -18.25
N SER A 166 -29.87 18.96 -18.42
CA SER A 166 -30.24 19.90 -17.35
C SER A 166 -30.96 19.27 -16.16
N GLU A 167 -31.52 18.07 -16.33
CA GLU A 167 -32.19 17.30 -15.28
C GLU A 167 -31.22 16.35 -14.55
N GLY A 168 -29.94 16.34 -14.95
CA GLY A 168 -28.91 15.46 -14.39
C GLY A 168 -28.92 14.03 -14.96
N SER A 169 -29.76 13.73 -15.96
CA SER A 169 -29.80 12.42 -16.61
C SER A 169 -28.64 12.25 -17.58
N LYS A 170 -27.96 11.10 -17.55
CA LYS A 170 -26.91 10.74 -18.51
C LYS A 170 -27.49 10.71 -19.93
N VAL A 171 -26.90 11.49 -20.83
CA VAL A 171 -27.25 11.52 -22.26
C VAL A 171 -26.13 10.98 -23.16
N ALA A 172 -24.87 10.99 -22.69
CA ALA A 172 -23.74 10.41 -23.42
C ALA A 172 -22.55 10.12 -22.48
N GLY A 173 -21.45 9.63 -23.05
CA GLY A 173 -20.16 9.43 -22.37
C GLY A 173 -19.85 7.96 -22.06
N PRO A 174 -18.55 7.63 -21.93
CA PRO A 174 -18.08 6.26 -21.73
C PRO A 174 -18.56 5.66 -20.40
N GLY A 175 -18.97 6.49 -19.42
CA GLY A 175 -19.26 6.00 -18.08
C GLY A 175 -17.95 5.73 -17.34
N THR A 176 -17.83 4.56 -16.71
CA THR A 176 -16.61 4.20 -15.99
C THR A 176 -15.51 3.85 -16.97
N VAL A 177 -14.36 4.52 -16.84
CA VAL A 177 -13.12 4.28 -17.56
C VAL A 177 -12.09 3.83 -16.54
N ASN A 178 -11.45 2.69 -16.78
CA ASN A 178 -10.34 2.23 -15.94
C ASN A 178 -9.05 2.82 -16.48
N GLU A 179 -8.25 3.41 -15.59
CA GLU A 179 -6.96 3.99 -15.93
C GLU A 179 -6.03 3.82 -14.73
N THR A 180 -4.81 3.38 -14.99
CA THR A 180 -3.80 3.10 -13.95
C THR A 180 -2.77 4.21 -13.82
N ASN A 181 -2.83 5.23 -14.69
CA ASN A 181 -1.89 6.34 -14.72
C ASN A 181 -2.60 7.68 -14.59
N SER A 182 -1.92 8.65 -13.98
CA SER A 182 -2.34 10.05 -14.06
C SER A 182 -2.39 10.51 -15.51
N LEU A 183 -3.44 11.26 -15.86
CA LEU A 183 -3.65 11.83 -17.18
C LEU A 183 -3.48 13.35 -17.09
N THR A 184 -2.67 13.94 -17.98
CA THR A 184 -2.45 15.39 -18.02
C THR A 184 -2.65 15.93 -19.43
N ASP A 185 -3.65 16.80 -19.58
CA ASP A 185 -4.00 17.49 -20.82
C ASP A 185 -4.10 16.55 -22.03
N VAL A 186 -4.91 15.49 -21.88
CA VAL A 186 -5.14 14.48 -22.92
C VAL A 186 -6.59 14.53 -23.41
N SER A 187 -6.82 14.01 -24.61
CA SER A 187 -8.18 13.73 -25.09
C SER A 187 -8.75 12.56 -24.30
N LEU A 188 -9.74 12.84 -23.46
CA LEU A 188 -10.39 11.86 -22.60
C LEU A 188 -11.48 11.08 -23.34
N TRP A 189 -12.15 11.73 -24.30
CA TRP A 189 -13.22 11.14 -25.11
C TRP A 189 -13.64 12.05 -26.28
N SER A 190 -14.11 11.46 -27.38
CA SER A 190 -14.72 12.18 -28.51
C SER A 190 -16.18 11.79 -28.71
N TRP A 191 -17.05 12.78 -28.95
CA TRP A 191 -18.48 12.58 -29.12
C TRP A 191 -19.05 13.35 -30.32
N GLU A 192 -19.88 12.70 -31.13
CA GLU A 192 -20.64 13.40 -32.16
C GLU A 192 -21.94 13.98 -31.58
N SER A 193 -21.94 15.30 -31.37
CA SER A 193 -23.13 16.05 -30.97
C SER A 193 -24.07 16.22 -32.16
N ILE A 194 -25.20 15.51 -32.11
CA ILE A 194 -26.29 15.68 -33.07
C ILE A 194 -26.95 17.04 -32.79
N LYS A 195 -27.21 17.85 -33.83
CA LYS A 195 -27.91 19.16 -33.80
C LYS A 195 -29.33 19.08 -33.22
N LYS A 196 -29.48 18.73 -31.94
CA LYS A 196 -30.71 18.92 -31.18
C LYS A 196 -30.41 19.95 -30.11
N LYS A 197 -31.28 20.95 -30.08
CA LYS A 197 -31.37 22.14 -29.22
C LYS A 197 -31.39 21.82 -27.71
N ASN A 198 -30.46 21.02 -27.20
CA ASN A 198 -30.39 20.64 -25.81
C ASN A 198 -29.13 21.26 -25.21
N LEU A 199 -29.34 22.21 -24.31
CA LEU A 199 -28.35 22.83 -23.46
C LEU A 199 -27.60 21.73 -22.69
N LEU A 200 -26.41 21.38 -23.16
CA LEU A 200 -25.47 20.51 -22.46
C LEU A 200 -24.91 21.32 -21.28
N ARG A 201 -24.96 20.80 -20.05
CA ARG A 201 -24.56 21.61 -18.90
C ARG A 201 -23.60 20.99 -17.90
N VAL A 202 -23.29 19.70 -17.93
CA VAL A 202 -22.35 19.19 -16.93
C VAL A 202 -21.55 18.00 -17.47
N LEU A 203 -20.23 18.12 -17.35
CA LEU A 203 -19.33 16.98 -17.32
C LEU A 203 -19.06 16.63 -15.86
N ARG A 204 -19.34 15.39 -15.46
CA ARG A 204 -18.96 14.88 -14.15
C ARG A 204 -17.79 13.92 -14.35
N VAL A 205 -16.76 14.08 -13.53
CA VAL A 205 -15.72 13.09 -13.34
C VAL A 205 -15.77 12.67 -11.88
N ASN A 206 -15.94 11.37 -11.64
CA ASN A 206 -15.94 10.77 -10.31
C ASN A 206 -14.83 9.74 -10.22
N SER A 207 -14.38 9.51 -9.02
CA SER A 207 -13.30 8.66 -8.58
C SER A 207 -13.65 8.30 -7.15
N ASP A 208 -13.30 7.10 -6.70
CA ASP A 208 -13.97 6.35 -5.62
C ASP A 208 -14.22 7.04 -4.27
N ILE A 209 -13.75 8.26 -4.03
CA ILE A 209 -14.02 9.04 -2.83
C ILE A 209 -14.91 10.24 -3.12
N SER A 210 -16.23 9.97 -3.11
CA SER A 210 -17.38 10.79 -2.66
C SER A 210 -17.49 12.31 -2.95
N ASN A 211 -16.54 12.96 -3.62
CA ASN A 211 -16.54 14.40 -3.89
C ASN A 211 -16.91 14.69 -5.33
N PHE A 212 -18.12 15.22 -5.50
CA PHE A 212 -18.68 15.57 -6.80
C PHE A 212 -18.12 16.90 -7.30
N GLY A 213 -17.14 16.85 -8.19
CA GLY A 213 -16.82 17.97 -9.08
C GLY A 213 -17.96 18.16 -10.09
N THR A 214 -18.77 19.20 -9.93
CA THR A 214 -19.75 19.61 -10.95
C THR A 214 -19.13 20.74 -11.78
N PHE A 215 -18.73 20.45 -13.01
CA PHE A 215 -18.24 21.48 -13.91
C PHE A 215 -19.39 21.87 -14.85
N ALA A 216 -19.90 23.08 -14.65
CA ALA A 216 -20.72 23.73 -15.66
C ALA A 216 -19.77 24.21 -16.76
N VAL A 217 -19.75 23.48 -17.89
CA VAL A 217 -19.14 23.99 -19.12
C VAL A 217 -20.02 25.06 -19.69
#